data_AF-A0A5B6W463-F1
#
_entry.id   AF-A0A5B6W463-F1
#
_cell.length_a   1.000
_cell.length_b   1.000
_cell.length_c   1.000
_cell.angle_alpha   90.00
_cell.angle_beta   90.00
_cell.angle_gamma   90.00
#
_symmetry.space_group_name_H-M   'P 1'
#
loop_
_entity.id
_entity.type
_entity.pdbx_description
1 polymer ?
#
loop_
_entity_poly.entity_id
_entity_poly.type
_entity_poly.pdbx_seq_one_letter_code
_entity_poly.pdbx_strand_id
1 'polypeptide(L)'
;MEEKLKSLALVGGGALLGVASTLFLLKLLPRRISNQCDKKAIELNDTTVKCVTGLGNGNIGMTGLSLLADEIVSEQLTRNIQFFGLDSQQKVTSSYVVVIGLGGVGSHAASMLLRSGVGKLLLVDFDQVSYMFHQ
;
A
#
# COMPACT_ATOMS: atom_id res chain seq x y z
N MET A 1 -48.93 29.35 -16.38
CA MET A 1 -48.33 28.12 -15.81
C MET A 1 -47.27 27.47 -16.70
N GLU A 2 -47.07 27.92 -17.95
CA GLU A 2 -46.21 27.24 -18.93
C GLU A 2 -44.70 27.51 -18.77
N GLU A 3 -44.30 28.61 -18.15
CA GLU A 3 -42.88 28.99 -18.02
C GLU A 3 -42.13 28.17 -16.95
N LYS A 4 -42.83 27.63 -15.94
CA LYS A 4 -42.22 26.79 -14.89
C LYS A 4 -41.92 25.36 -15.35
N LEU A 5 -42.58 24.90 -16.41
CA LEU A 5 -42.41 23.53 -16.93
C LEU A 5 -41.15 23.41 -17.82
N LYS A 6 -40.77 24.50 -18.50
CA LYS A 6 -39.58 24.54 -19.37
C LYS A 6 -38.27 24.54 -18.59
N SER A 7 -38.20 25.22 -17.44
CA SER A 7 -36.97 25.23 -16.62
C SER A 7 -36.71 23.90 -15.92
N LEU A 8 -37.78 23.19 -15.53
CA LEU A 8 -37.70 21.87 -14.89
C LEU A 8 -37.17 20.80 -15.86
N ALA A 9 -37.52 20.88 -17.15
CA ALA A 9 -36.95 20.01 -18.18
C ALA A 9 -35.44 20.28 -18.43
N LEU A 10 -35.01 21.55 -18.35
CA LEU A 10 -33.61 21.93 -18.56
C LEU A 10 -32.71 21.50 -17.38
N VAL A 11 -33.20 21.61 -16.15
CA VAL A 11 -32.49 21.13 -14.94
C VAL A 11 -32.47 19.60 -14.86
N GLY A 12 -33.57 18.93 -15.24
CA GLY A 12 -33.65 17.47 -15.27
C GLY A 12 -32.74 16.83 -16.34
N GLY A 13 -32.62 17.46 -17.52
CA GLY A 13 -31.76 16.98 -18.60
C GLY A 13 -30.26 17.07 -18.29
N GLY A 14 -29.83 18.15 -17.62
CA GLY A 14 -28.43 18.36 -17.26
C GLY A 14 -27.90 17.35 -16.21
N ALA A 15 -28.74 16.95 -15.26
CA ALA A 15 -28.37 16.00 -14.23
C ALA A 15 -28.05 14.59 -14.80
N LEU A 16 -28.84 14.11 -15.77
CA LEU A 16 -28.63 12.78 -16.36
C LEU A 16 -27.35 12.70 -17.20
N LEU A 17 -27.04 13.76 -17.96
CA LEU A 17 -25.78 13.86 -18.71
C LEU A 17 -24.56 13.95 -17.79
N GLY A 18 -24.69 14.65 -16.65
CA GLY A 18 -23.64 14.74 -15.64
C GLY A 18 -23.29 13.37 -15.02
N VAL A 19 -24.30 12.57 -14.66
CA VAL A 19 -24.10 11.25 -14.04
C VAL A 19 -23.52 10.23 -15.04
N ALA A 20 -23.95 10.28 -16.30
CA ALA A 20 -23.37 9.45 -17.35
C ALA A 20 -21.88 9.80 -17.59
N SER A 21 -21.54 11.09 -17.57
CA SER A 21 -20.16 11.58 -17.73
C SER A 21 -19.26 11.16 -16.56
N THR A 22 -19.74 11.28 -15.31
CA THR A 22 -18.95 10.88 -14.13
C THR A 22 -18.74 9.37 -14.05
N LEU A 23 -19.75 8.56 -14.37
CA LEU A 23 -19.61 7.10 -14.45
C LEU A 23 -18.67 6.67 -15.57
N PHE A 24 -18.69 7.35 -16.72
CA PHE A 24 -17.78 7.10 -17.82
C PHE A 24 -16.33 7.47 -17.46
N LEU A 25 -16.09 8.62 -16.82
CA LEU A 25 -14.78 9.02 -16.30
C LEU A 25 -14.26 8.06 -15.22
N LEU A 26 -15.13 7.56 -14.34
CA LEU A 26 -14.75 6.56 -13.33
C LEU A 26 -14.41 5.19 -13.95
N LYS A 27 -14.98 4.87 -15.12
CA LYS A 27 -14.64 3.69 -15.92
C LYS A 27 -13.39 3.88 -16.78
N LEU A 28 -13.11 5.12 -17.20
CA LEU A 28 -11.96 5.47 -18.06
C LEU A 28 -10.68 5.68 -17.28
N LEU A 29 -10.77 6.03 -15.99
CA LEU A 29 -9.64 5.93 -15.08
C LEU A 29 -9.36 4.43 -14.87
N PRO A 30 -8.27 3.88 -15.44
CA PRO A 30 -7.92 2.50 -15.19
C PRO A 30 -7.72 2.36 -13.69
N ARG A 31 -8.58 1.56 -13.05
CA ARG A 31 -8.40 1.09 -11.68
C ARG A 31 -7.22 0.12 -11.68
N ARG A 32 -6.02 0.63 -11.97
CA ARG A 32 -4.75 -0.09 -11.85
C ARG A 32 -4.23 0.09 -10.42
N ILE A 33 -5.11 -0.14 -9.44
CA ILE A 33 -4.65 -0.58 -8.13
C ILE A 33 -4.46 -2.09 -8.31
N SER A 34 -3.19 -2.45 -8.45
CA SER A 34 -2.71 -3.82 -8.51
C SER A 34 -3.32 -4.63 -7.37
N ASN A 35 -4.35 -5.42 -7.68
CA ASN A 35 -4.67 -6.60 -6.90
C ASN A 35 -3.60 -7.65 -7.24
N GLN A 36 -2.45 -7.53 -6.60
CA GLN A 36 -1.55 -8.67 -6.41
C GLN A 36 -1.55 -8.97 -4.90
N CYS A 37 -2.70 -9.42 -4.41
CA CYS A 37 -2.71 -10.39 -3.33
C CYS A 37 -2.82 -11.73 -4.03
N ASP A 38 -1.69 -12.40 -4.20
CA ASP A 38 -1.66 -13.78 -4.66
C ASP A 38 -2.55 -14.62 -3.73
N LYS A 39 -3.66 -15.09 -4.28
CA LYS A 39 -4.44 -16.17 -3.68
C LYS A 39 -3.64 -17.46 -3.87
N LYS A 40 -2.79 -17.79 -2.91
CA LYS A 40 -2.46 -19.19 -2.63
C LYS A 40 -3.09 -19.53 -1.30
N ALA A 41 -4.27 -20.13 -1.36
CA ALA A 41 -4.87 -20.80 -0.22
C ALA A 41 -3.86 -21.87 0.23
N ILE A 42 -3.20 -21.59 1.36
CA ILE A 42 -2.62 -22.63 2.18
C ILE A 42 -3.50 -22.63 3.42
N GLU A 43 -4.47 -23.51 3.36
CA GLU A 43 -5.16 -24.03 4.53
C GLU A 43 -4.09 -24.73 5.38
N LEU A 44 -3.60 -24.05 6.42
CA LEU A 44 -2.78 -24.68 7.45
C LEU A 44 -3.34 -24.28 8.80
N ASN A 45 -3.97 -25.29 9.38
CA ASN A 45 -4.54 -25.39 10.70
C ASN A 45 -3.72 -24.67 11.76
N ASP A 46 -4.44 -23.96 12.61
CA ASP A 46 -4.10 -23.64 13.99
C ASP A 46 -3.38 -24.83 14.65
N THR A 47 -2.06 -24.80 14.69
CA THR A 47 -1.26 -25.71 15.51
C THR A 47 0.10 -25.07 15.76
N THR A 48 0.19 -24.42 16.92
CA THR A 48 1.35 -24.53 17.82
C THR A 48 2.65 -23.93 17.29
N VAL A 49 2.94 -22.72 17.79
CA VAL A 49 4.31 -22.23 17.99
C VAL A 49 5.08 -23.30 18.77
N LYS A 50 5.73 -24.20 18.03
CA LYS A 50 6.73 -25.13 18.54
C LYS A 50 8.03 -24.73 17.90
N CYS A 51 8.92 -24.27 18.76
CA CYS A 51 10.29 -23.91 18.51
C CYS A 51 11.04 -24.95 17.67
N VAL A 52 12.22 -24.52 17.20
CA VAL A 52 13.40 -25.31 16.83
C VAL A 52 13.62 -25.51 15.32
N THR A 53 14.65 -24.78 14.88
CA THR A 53 15.73 -25.15 13.94
C THR A 53 15.51 -26.28 12.93
N GLY A 54 15.92 -26.00 11.69
CA GLY A 54 16.39 -27.05 10.78
C GLY A 54 16.07 -26.81 9.31
N LEU A 55 17.15 -26.76 8.54
CA LEU A 55 17.24 -27.10 7.12
C LEU A 55 16.90 -26.00 6.09
N GLY A 56 17.95 -25.58 5.39
CA GLY A 56 17.84 -24.80 4.16
C GLY A 56 17.34 -25.64 2.99
N ASN A 57 16.66 -24.97 2.05
CA ASN A 57 16.81 -25.15 0.62
C ASN A 57 16.14 -23.94 -0.07
N GLY A 58 16.79 -23.39 -1.10
CA GLY A 58 16.50 -22.05 -1.61
C GLY A 58 15.06 -21.84 -2.08
N ASN A 59 14.52 -20.64 -1.81
CA ASN A 59 13.47 -19.95 -2.59
C ASN A 59 13.31 -18.50 -2.09
N ILE A 60 13.10 -17.59 -3.04
CA ILE A 60 13.17 -16.12 -2.94
C ILE A 60 11.96 -15.48 -2.20
N GLY A 61 11.32 -16.20 -1.28
CA GLY A 61 10.15 -15.78 -0.50
C GLY A 61 10.34 -15.75 1.02
N MET A 62 11.55 -16.06 1.51
CA MET A 62 11.83 -16.36 2.93
C MET A 62 12.29 -15.15 3.79
N THR A 63 12.41 -13.96 3.22
CA THR A 63 13.03 -12.81 3.92
C THR A 63 12.14 -12.19 5.01
N GLY A 64 10.82 -12.19 4.84
CA GLY A 64 9.92 -11.52 5.78
C GLY A 64 9.79 -12.25 7.12
N LEU A 65 9.77 -13.59 7.10
CA LEU A 65 9.63 -14.43 8.29
C LEU A 65 10.91 -14.42 9.13
N SER A 66 12.08 -14.36 8.47
CA SER A 66 13.37 -14.26 9.15
C SER A 66 13.56 -12.93 9.88
N LEU A 67 12.94 -11.83 9.43
CA LEU A 67 13.06 -10.52 10.08
C LEU A 67 12.18 -10.41 11.32
N LEU A 68 10.96 -10.95 11.28
CA LEU A 68 10.07 -10.96 12.45
C LEU A 68 10.48 -12.01 13.50
N ALA A 69 11.31 -12.99 13.12
CA ALA A 69 11.91 -13.92 14.06
C ALA A 69 13.04 -13.29 14.89
N ASP A 70 13.56 -12.13 14.49
CA ASP A 70 14.52 -11.37 15.29
C ASP A 70 13.80 -10.66 16.44
N GLU A 71 14.24 -10.92 17.67
CA GLU A 71 13.62 -10.39 18.88
C GLU A 71 13.59 -8.85 18.87
N ILE A 72 14.69 -8.21 18.48
CA ILE A 72 14.81 -6.75 18.48
C ILE A 72 13.86 -6.12 17.46
N VAL A 73 13.78 -6.69 16.26
CA VAL A 73 12.89 -6.19 15.20
C VAL A 73 11.42 -6.41 15.58
N SER A 74 11.10 -7.57 16.17
CA SER A 74 9.75 -7.88 16.62
C SER A 74 9.28 -6.87 17.68
N GLU A 75 10.13 -6.52 18.64
CA GLU A 75 9.84 -5.53 19.68
C GLU A 75 9.65 -4.12 19.11
N GLN A 76 10.48 -3.71 18.14
CA GLN A 76 10.31 -2.41 17.47
C GLN A 76 8.96 -2.31 16.76
N LEU A 77 8.47 -3.42 16.21
CA LEU A 77 7.22 -3.48 15.45
C LEU A 77 6.00 -3.88 16.30
N THR A 78 6.16 -4.10 17.61
CA THR A 78 5.08 -4.52 18.53
C THR A 78 3.80 -3.71 18.35
N ARG A 79 3.88 -2.37 18.24
CA ARG A 79 2.69 -1.53 18.06
C ARG A 79 2.00 -1.72 16.71
N ASN A 80 2.76 -1.95 15.64
CA ASN A 80 2.20 -2.22 14.32
C ASN A 80 1.53 -3.60 14.33
N ILE A 81 2.18 -4.60 14.95
CA ILE A 81 1.65 -5.96 15.11
C ILE A 81 0.35 -5.95 15.91
N GLN A 82 0.29 -5.20 17.02
CA GLN A 82 -0.94 -5.09 17.83
C GLN A 82 -2.10 -4.47 17.05
N PHE A 83 -1.82 -3.56 16.12
CA PHE A 83 -2.85 -2.88 15.32
C PHE A 83 -3.29 -3.70 14.10
N PHE A 84 -2.36 -4.31 13.36
CA PHE A 84 -2.64 -5.04 12.11
C PHE A 84 -2.82 -6.55 12.30
N GLY A 85 -2.30 -7.12 13.39
CA GLY A 85 -2.09 -8.55 13.57
C GLY A 85 -0.77 -9.04 12.96
N LEU A 86 -0.27 -10.18 13.47
CA LEU A 86 0.99 -10.78 13.02
C LEU A 86 0.99 -11.14 11.53
N ASP A 87 -0.07 -11.78 11.04
CA ASP A 87 -0.16 -12.20 9.63
C ASP A 87 -0.11 -11.02 8.66
N SER A 88 -0.79 -9.92 9.01
CA SER A 88 -0.78 -8.69 8.23
C SER A 88 0.59 -8.01 8.29
N GLN A 89 1.22 -7.97 9.46
CA GLN A 89 2.57 -7.42 9.59
C GLN A 89 3.57 -8.23 8.75
N GLN A 90 3.45 -9.56 8.70
CA GLN A 90 4.29 -10.40 7.87
C GLN A 90 4.13 -10.09 6.37
N LYS A 91 2.92 -9.75 5.92
CA LYS A 91 2.68 -9.27 4.55
C LYS A 91 3.37 -7.93 4.30
N VAL A 92 3.32 -6.99 5.25
CA VAL A 92 4.02 -5.71 5.16
C VAL A 92 5.53 -5.93 5.07
N THR A 93 6.10 -6.76 5.94
CA THR A 93 7.53 -7.05 5.95
C THR A 93 8.01 -7.84 4.74
N SER A 94 7.16 -8.66 4.12
CA SER A 94 7.48 -9.33 2.84
C SER A 94 7.27 -8.45 1.60
N SER A 95 6.64 -7.28 1.74
CA SER A 95 6.37 -6.38 0.62
C SER A 95 7.63 -5.72 0.06
N TYR A 96 7.60 -5.46 -1.24
CA TYR A 96 8.59 -4.66 -1.96
C TYR A 96 7.92 -3.42 -2.54
N VAL A 97 8.37 -2.24 -2.12
CA VAL A 97 7.76 -0.97 -2.52
C VAL A 97 8.77 -0.09 -3.23
N VAL A 98 8.36 0.50 -4.36
CA VAL A 98 9.17 1.46 -5.12
C VAL A 98 8.59 2.85 -4.89
N VAL A 99 9.43 3.79 -4.45
CA VAL A 99 9.09 5.21 -4.28
C VAL A 99 9.86 5.99 -5.34
N ILE A 100 9.13 6.71 -6.20
CA ILE A 100 9.69 7.54 -7.27
C ILE A 100 9.48 9.00 -6.90
N GLY A 101 10.56 9.76 -6.82
CA GLY A 101 10.63 11.15 -6.39
C GLY A 101 10.76 11.27 -4.87
N LEU A 102 11.86 11.82 -4.37
CA LEU A 102 12.13 12.01 -2.93
C LEU A 102 12.06 13.48 -2.49
N GLY A 103 11.13 14.24 -3.06
CA GLY A 103 10.81 15.61 -2.62
C GLY A 103 10.03 15.65 -1.30
N GLY A 104 9.24 16.72 -1.08
CA GLY A 104 8.54 16.97 0.19
C GLY A 104 7.58 15.86 0.64
N VAL A 105 6.95 15.15 -0.30
CA VAL A 105 6.02 14.05 -0.01
C VAL A 105 6.71 12.70 0.00
N GLY A 106 7.49 12.41 -1.04
CA GLY A 106 8.10 11.09 -1.24
C GLY A 106 9.09 10.72 -0.16
N SER A 107 9.86 11.69 0.34
CA SER A 107 10.78 11.49 1.48
C SER A 107 10.03 11.07 2.76
N HIS A 108 8.91 11.72 3.08
CA HIS A 108 8.07 11.34 4.22
C HIS A 108 7.42 9.98 4.00
N ALA A 109 6.87 9.72 2.82
CA ALA A 109 6.26 8.45 2.48
C ALA A 109 7.28 7.29 2.62
N ALA A 110 8.49 7.45 2.08
CA ALA A 110 9.56 6.46 2.21
C ALA A 110 9.95 6.22 3.68
N SER A 111 10.09 7.27 4.47
CA SER A 111 10.40 7.13 5.90
C SER A 111 9.29 6.44 6.68
N MET A 112 8.03 6.72 6.37
CA MET A 112 6.90 6.08 7.02
C MET A 112 6.81 4.60 6.63
N LEU A 113 6.98 4.26 5.35
CA LEU A 113 7.00 2.88 4.87
C LEU A 113 8.10 2.06 5.56
N LEU A 114 9.30 2.63 5.71
CA LEU A 114 10.39 1.99 6.43
C LEU A 114 10.01 1.74 7.90
N ARG A 115 9.46 2.74 8.60
CA ARG A 115 9.02 2.61 10.00
C ARG A 115 7.83 1.66 10.19
N SER A 116 7.00 1.49 9.17
CA SER A 116 5.92 0.50 9.18
C SER A 116 6.43 -0.94 9.07
N GLY A 117 7.73 -1.13 8.77
CA GLY A 117 8.36 -2.44 8.69
C GLY A 117 8.28 -3.06 7.30
N VAL A 118 8.21 -2.25 6.23
CA VAL A 118 8.37 -2.75 4.85
C VAL A 118 9.78 -3.28 4.65
N GLY A 119 9.92 -4.54 4.25
CA GLY A 119 11.23 -5.20 4.24
C GLY A 119 12.14 -4.79 3.08
N LYS A 120 11.58 -4.31 1.96
CA LYS A 120 12.38 -3.84 0.82
C LYS A 120 11.79 -2.56 0.23
N LEU A 121 12.62 -1.52 0.15
CA LEU A 121 12.29 -0.24 -0.45
C LEU A 121 13.29 0.07 -1.58
N LEU A 122 12.79 0.37 -2.77
CA LEU A 122 13.58 0.95 -3.86
C LEU A 122 13.22 2.42 -3.99
N LEU A 123 14.21 3.29 -3.83
CA LEU A 123 14.04 4.72 -3.97
C LEU A 123 14.63 5.16 -5.31
N VAL A 124 13.86 5.88 -6.09
CA VAL A 124 14.28 6.45 -7.37
C VAL A 124 14.09 7.95 -7.29
N ASP A 125 15.17 8.71 -7.33
CA ASP A 125 15.12 10.17 -7.38
C ASP A 125 16.06 10.67 -8.49
N PHE A 126 15.61 11.65 -9.25
CA PHE A 126 16.38 12.21 -10.37
C PHE A 126 16.95 13.60 -10.06
N ASP A 127 16.85 14.02 -8.80
CA ASP A 127 17.31 15.32 -8.33
C ASP A 127 18.60 15.19 -7.53
N GLN A 128 19.50 16.17 -7.71
CA GLN A 128 20.66 16.34 -6.84
C GLN A 128 20.24 17.16 -5.62
N VAL A 129 20.59 16.70 -4.41
CA VAL A 129 20.27 17.43 -3.18
C VAL A 129 21.00 18.77 -3.18
N SER A 130 20.25 19.86 -3.34
CA SER A 130 20.78 21.22 -3.35
C SER A 130 20.85 21.75 -1.91
N TYR A 131 22.03 22.16 -1.48
CA TYR A 131 22.19 22.93 -0.25
C TYR A 131 21.97 24.41 -0.54
N MET A 132 20.86 24.98 -0.07
CA MET A 132 20.75 26.44 0.04
C MET A 132 21.50 26.88 1.30
N PHE A 133 22.81 27.11 1.17
CA PHE A 133 23.50 28.00 2.09
C PHE A 133 23.14 29.44 1.70
N HIS A 134 22.27 30.06 2.49
CA HIS A 134 22.08 31.50 2.48
C HIS A 134 22.96 32.07 3.60
N GLN A 135 24.15 32.56 3.22
CA GLN A 135 24.98 33.43 4.05
C GLN A 135 25.22 34.72 3.29
#